data_AF-A0A2A2Q9A8-F1
#
_entry.id   AF-A0A2A2Q9A8-F1
#
_cell.length_a   1.000
_cell.length_b   1.000
_cell.length_c   1.000
_cell.angle_alpha   90.00
_cell.angle_beta   90.00
_cell.angle_gamma   90.00
#
_symmetry.space_group_name_H-M   'P 1'
#
loop_
_entity.id
_entity.type
_entity.pdbx_description
1 polymer ?
#
loop_
_entity_poly.entity_id
_entity_poly.type
_entity_poly.pdbx_seq_one_letter_code
_entity_poly.pdbx_strand_id
1 'polypeptide(L)'
;MQALPGAKRALFARYHLGGCQSCAFSDKETLAELCARSELDAGEVLAHLLDSHRHDLSMLIEPVEALANLQGYRLIDVRTREEHEAVRIEPSEFLTQELQQAVFAGDPAAKILLYDHSGRHVLDQVAWFRGHGLHETYGLRGGIDAWSRKIDPKIPRYRLEMDEGE
;
A
#
# COMPACT_ATOMS: atom_id res chain seq x y z
N MET A 1 7.13 -15.01 0.50
CA MET A 1 6.95 -13.58 0.13
C MET A 1 6.35 -12.70 1.23
N GLN A 2 5.86 -13.27 2.34
CA GLN A 2 5.21 -12.53 3.43
C GLN A 2 6.05 -11.38 4.05
N ALA A 3 7.37 -11.45 4.03
CA ALA A 3 8.24 -10.39 4.56
C ALA A 3 8.32 -9.14 3.66
N LEU A 4 8.02 -9.27 2.36
CA LEU A 4 8.14 -8.22 1.36
C LEU A 4 6.86 -8.20 0.50
N PRO A 5 5.79 -7.52 0.95
CA PRO A 5 4.49 -7.54 0.26
C PRO A 5 4.57 -7.13 -1.22
N GLY A 6 5.47 -6.20 -1.57
CA GLY A 6 5.71 -5.76 -2.95
C GLY A 6 6.61 -6.67 -3.79
N ALA A 7 7.14 -7.77 -3.24
CA ALA A 7 8.16 -8.58 -3.93
C ALA A 7 7.67 -9.18 -5.25
N LYS A 8 6.43 -9.68 -5.31
CA LYS A 8 5.85 -10.23 -6.55
C LYS A 8 5.80 -9.18 -7.65
N ARG A 9 5.37 -7.96 -7.30
CA ARG A 9 5.30 -6.81 -8.22
C ARG A 9 6.71 -6.38 -8.68
N ALA A 10 7.67 -6.33 -7.76
CA ALA A 10 9.06 -5.98 -8.06
C ALA A 10 9.79 -7.01 -8.94
N LEU A 11 9.53 -8.31 -8.71
CA LEU A 11 10.03 -9.41 -9.54
C LEU A 11 9.45 -9.35 -10.95
N PHE A 12 8.14 -9.14 -11.06
CA PHE A 12 7.49 -9.01 -12.36
C PHE A 12 8.01 -7.79 -13.14
N ALA A 13 8.10 -6.63 -12.50
CA ALA A 13 8.48 -5.38 -13.17
C ALA A 13 9.89 -5.40 -13.79
N ARG A 14 10.85 -6.10 -13.17
CA ARG A 14 12.24 -6.15 -13.66
C ARG A 14 12.58 -7.43 -14.41
N TYR A 15 12.06 -8.57 -13.95
CA TYR A 15 12.46 -9.90 -14.44
C TYR A 15 11.32 -10.65 -15.12
N HIS A 16 10.10 -10.08 -15.17
CA HIS A 16 8.89 -10.71 -15.73
C HIS A 16 8.52 -12.04 -15.05
N LEU A 17 9.03 -12.28 -13.84
CA LEU A 17 8.70 -13.46 -13.05
C LEU A 17 7.32 -13.31 -12.41
N GLY A 18 6.51 -14.37 -12.47
CA GLY A 18 5.16 -14.40 -11.90
C GLY A 18 4.05 -13.83 -12.79
N GLY A 19 4.36 -13.38 -14.01
CA GLY A 19 3.39 -12.76 -14.93
C GLY A 19 2.71 -13.70 -15.94
N CYS A 20 3.15 -14.95 -16.04
CA CYS A 20 2.58 -15.97 -16.93
C CYS A 20 2.69 -17.36 -16.29
N GLN A 21 2.01 -18.36 -16.87
CA GLN A 21 2.06 -19.75 -16.38
C GLN A 21 3.47 -20.34 -16.36
N SER A 22 4.32 -19.96 -17.31
CA SER A 22 5.71 -20.47 -17.41
C SER A 22 6.67 -19.86 -16.39
N CYS A 23 6.39 -18.63 -15.93
CA CYS A 23 7.22 -17.92 -14.95
C CYS A 23 6.57 -17.85 -13.57
N ALA A 24 5.45 -18.56 -13.36
CA ALA A 24 4.77 -18.63 -12.08
C ALA A 24 5.68 -19.29 -11.03
N PHE A 25 5.64 -18.77 -9.81
CA PHE A 25 6.34 -19.31 -8.65
C PHE A 25 5.33 -19.50 -7.51
N SER A 26 5.58 -20.47 -6.65
CA SER A 26 4.72 -20.75 -5.49
C SER A 26 5.33 -20.16 -4.22
N ASP A 27 4.52 -19.95 -3.18
CA ASP A 27 5.03 -19.49 -1.88
C ASP A 27 5.96 -20.48 -1.17
N LYS A 28 6.07 -21.71 -1.69
CA LYS A 28 6.96 -22.75 -1.19
C LYS A 28 8.33 -22.75 -1.88
N GLU A 29 8.46 -22.04 -3.00
CA GLU A 29 9.72 -21.91 -3.73
C GLU A 29 10.56 -20.80 -3.10
N THR A 30 11.82 -21.10 -2.79
CA THR A 30 12.75 -20.09 -2.27
C THR A 30 13.22 -19.16 -3.39
N LEU A 31 13.68 -17.96 -3.01
CA LEU A 31 14.25 -17.03 -3.98
C LEU A 31 15.45 -17.63 -4.72
N ALA A 32 16.27 -18.43 -4.03
CA ALA A 32 17.44 -19.09 -4.62
C ALA A 32 17.04 -20.13 -5.68
N GLU A 33 16.03 -20.97 -5.39
CA GLU A 33 15.50 -21.94 -6.36
C GLU A 33 14.90 -21.25 -7.59
N LEU A 34 14.10 -20.20 -7.36
CA LEU A 34 13.52 -19.39 -8.43
C LEU A 34 14.61 -18.78 -9.32
N CYS A 35 15.64 -18.18 -8.72
CA CYS A 35 16.74 -17.59 -9.47
C CYS A 35 17.53 -18.64 -10.25
N ALA A 36 17.77 -19.82 -9.67
CA ALA A 36 18.50 -20.91 -10.31
C ALA A 36 17.82 -21.40 -11.59
N ARG A 37 16.49 -21.62 -11.56
CA ARG A 37 15.74 -22.06 -12.76
C ARG A 37 15.50 -20.94 -13.78
N SER A 38 15.60 -19.69 -13.36
CA SER A 38 15.44 -18.51 -14.22
C SER A 38 16.77 -17.95 -14.72
N GLU A 39 17.89 -18.63 -14.42
CA GLU A 39 19.25 -18.20 -14.79
C GLU A 39 19.58 -16.78 -14.32
N LEU A 40 19.13 -16.42 -13.11
CA LEU A 40 19.36 -15.11 -12.47
C LEU A 40 20.33 -15.21 -11.30
N ASP A 41 21.08 -14.13 -11.05
CA ASP A 41 21.88 -14.00 -9.84
C ASP A 41 20.98 -13.70 -8.63
N ALA A 42 20.97 -14.60 -7.65
CA ALA A 42 20.13 -14.45 -6.47
C ALA A 42 20.49 -13.23 -5.61
N GLY A 43 21.76 -12.81 -5.61
CA GLY A 43 22.23 -11.63 -4.90
C GLY A 43 21.69 -10.33 -5.52
N GLU A 44 21.75 -10.22 -6.85
CA GLU A 44 21.20 -9.08 -7.59
C GLU A 44 19.68 -8.97 -7.44
N VAL A 45 18.97 -10.12 -7.55
CA VAL A 45 17.51 -10.15 -7.38
C VAL A 45 17.14 -9.75 -5.96
N LEU A 46 17.85 -10.27 -4.95
CA LEU A 46 17.61 -9.90 -3.55
C LEU A 46 17.86 -8.40 -3.33
N ALA A 47 18.95 -7.85 -3.85
CA ALA A 47 19.25 -6.42 -3.76
C ALA A 47 18.13 -5.57 -4.38
N HIS A 48 17.65 -5.94 -5.57
CA HIS A 48 16.52 -5.28 -6.22
C HIS A 48 15.24 -5.32 -5.38
N LEU A 49 14.92 -6.48 -4.79
CA LEU A 49 13.74 -6.64 -3.94
C LEU A 49 13.82 -5.77 -2.68
N LEU A 50 14.99 -5.72 -2.05
CA LEU A 50 15.23 -4.88 -0.87
C LEU A 50 15.14 -3.39 -1.22
N ASP A 51 15.71 -2.98 -2.36
CA ASP A 51 15.64 -1.61 -2.85
C ASP A 51 14.19 -1.19 -3.14
N SER A 52 13.44 -2.03 -3.84
CA SER A 52 12.00 -1.81 -4.09
C SER A 52 11.21 -1.74 -2.79
N HIS A 53 11.53 -2.60 -1.82
CA HIS A 53 10.86 -2.56 -0.53
C HIS A 53 11.15 -1.27 0.23
N ARG A 54 12.41 -0.81 0.27
CA ARG A 54 12.75 0.49 0.89
C ARG A 54 12.01 1.64 0.22
N HIS A 55 11.86 1.60 -1.11
CA HIS A 55 11.08 2.58 -1.84
C HIS A 55 9.60 2.55 -1.42
N ASP A 56 8.97 1.38 -1.37
CA ASP A 56 7.61 1.21 -0.87
C ASP A 56 7.46 1.76 0.56
N LEU A 57 8.41 1.47 1.45
CA LEU A 57 8.39 1.95 2.82
C LEU A 57 8.51 3.48 2.92
N SER A 58 9.24 4.12 2.01
CA SER A 58 9.36 5.59 1.98
C SER A 58 8.05 6.31 1.65
N MET A 59 7.07 5.57 1.11
CA MET A 59 5.73 6.09 0.76
C MET A 59 4.70 5.81 1.85
N LEU A 60 5.09 5.14 2.92
CA LEU A 60 4.21 4.79 4.04
C LEU A 60 4.53 5.63 5.27
N ILE A 61 3.49 6.08 5.96
CA ILE A 61 3.58 6.83 7.21
C ILE A 61 3.06 5.95 8.36
N GLU A 62 3.79 5.90 9.47
CA GLU A 62 3.35 5.20 10.68
C GLU A 62 2.18 5.94 11.35
N PRO A 63 1.21 5.24 11.97
CA PRO A 63 0.06 5.90 12.59
C PRO A 63 0.40 6.99 13.62
N VAL A 64 1.49 6.80 14.39
CA VAL A 64 1.94 7.78 15.40
C VAL A 64 2.46 9.05 14.75
N GLU A 65 3.19 8.93 13.64
CA GLU A 65 3.70 10.05 12.87
C GLU A 65 2.58 10.78 12.12
N ALA A 66 1.63 10.03 11.57
CA ALA A 66 0.43 10.57 10.94
C ALA A 66 -0.41 11.38 11.94
N LEU A 67 -0.62 10.88 13.16
CA LEU A 67 -1.36 11.61 14.20
C LEU A 67 -0.67 12.93 14.55
N ALA A 68 0.65 12.94 14.70
CA ALA A 68 1.41 14.14 15.06
C ALA A 68 1.28 15.27 14.02
N ASN A 69 1.03 14.92 12.76
CA ASN A 69 0.96 15.86 11.64
C ASN A 69 -0.41 15.87 10.95
N LEU A 70 -1.45 15.33 11.59
CA LEU A 70 -2.73 15.02 10.93
C LEU A 70 -3.38 16.24 10.28
N GLN A 71 -3.26 17.41 10.91
CA GLN A 71 -3.80 18.69 10.39
C GLN A 71 -3.13 19.16 9.10
N GLY A 72 -1.93 18.67 8.80
CA GLY A 72 -1.22 18.96 7.57
C GLY A 72 -1.58 18.02 6.42
N TYR A 73 -2.33 16.94 6.69
CA TYR A 73 -2.74 15.97 5.69
C TYR A 73 -4.22 16.10 5.37
N ARG A 74 -4.54 15.94 4.08
CA ARG A 74 -5.88 15.53 3.67
C ARG A 74 -5.98 14.02 3.81
N LEU A 75 -6.75 13.55 4.79
CA LEU A 75 -6.93 12.13 5.05
C LEU A 75 -8.05 11.58 4.16
N ILE A 76 -7.74 10.58 3.34
CA ILE A 76 -8.68 10.01 2.38
C ILE A 76 -8.80 8.49 2.58
N ASP A 77 -10.04 8.05 2.73
CA ASP A 77 -10.42 6.64 2.85
C ASP A 77 -10.64 6.03 1.48
N VAL A 78 -9.85 5.01 1.13
CA VAL A 78 -9.94 4.31 -0.17
C VAL A 78 -10.64 2.95 -0.08
N ARG A 79 -11.25 2.64 1.07
CA ARG A 79 -12.05 1.42 1.26
C ARG A 79 -13.37 1.49 0.50
N THR A 80 -14.24 0.49 0.68
CA THR A 80 -15.60 0.55 0.16
C THR A 80 -16.46 1.59 0.89
N ARG A 81 -17.59 1.99 0.28
CA ARG A 81 -18.52 2.93 0.89
C ARG A 81 -19.10 2.36 2.18
N GLU A 82 -19.46 1.09 2.16
CA GLU A 82 -20.03 0.36 3.28
C GLU A 82 -19.05 0.32 4.46
N GLU A 83 -17.77 0.06 4.20
CA GLU A 83 -16.72 0.11 5.22
C GLU A 83 -16.55 1.52 5.80
N HIS A 84 -16.55 2.56 4.96
CA HIS A 84 -16.40 3.95 5.39
C HIS A 84 -17.59 4.44 6.24
N GLU A 85 -18.81 4.09 5.85
CA GLU A 85 -20.03 4.46 6.57
C GLU A 85 -20.17 3.69 7.90
N ALA A 86 -19.67 2.46 7.97
CA ALA A 86 -19.69 1.67 9.21
C ALA A 86 -18.70 2.20 10.26
N VAL A 87 -17.47 2.55 9.85
CA VAL A 87 -16.42 3.03 10.73
C VAL A 87 -15.34 3.73 9.92
N ARG A 88 -14.78 4.85 10.40
CA ARG A 88 -13.69 5.56 9.70
C ARG A 88 -12.77 6.29 10.69
N ILE A 89 -11.63 6.77 10.18
CA ILE A 89 -10.73 7.63 10.95
C ILE A 89 -11.20 9.07 10.75
N GLU A 90 -11.76 9.73 11.75
CA GLU A 90 -12.09 11.15 11.60
C GLU A 90 -10.81 12.02 11.57
N PRO A 91 -10.69 13.03 10.67
CA PRO A 91 -11.74 13.60 9.81
C PRO A 91 -11.66 13.12 8.34
N SER A 92 -11.45 11.83 8.07
CA SER A 92 -11.25 11.31 6.72
C SER A 92 -12.39 11.60 5.76
N GLU A 93 -12.07 11.87 4.51
CA GLU A 93 -13.01 11.96 3.40
C GLU A 93 -13.07 10.62 2.64
N PHE A 94 -14.26 10.17 2.25
CA PHE A 94 -14.42 9.00 1.41
C PHE A 94 -14.02 9.29 -0.04
N LEU A 95 -13.17 8.46 -0.66
CA LEU A 95 -12.75 8.63 -2.06
C LEU A 95 -13.91 8.36 -3.05
N THR A 96 -14.72 9.39 -3.30
CA THR A 96 -15.65 9.39 -4.43
C THR A 96 -14.97 9.84 -5.72
N GLN A 97 -15.65 9.61 -6.86
CA GLN A 97 -15.17 10.11 -8.15
C GLN A 97 -15.07 11.64 -8.16
N GLU A 98 -16.03 12.33 -7.56
CA GLU A 98 -16.06 13.79 -7.45
C GLU A 98 -14.91 14.31 -6.58
N LEU A 99 -14.67 13.66 -5.43
CA LEU A 99 -13.56 14.00 -4.55
C LEU A 99 -12.23 13.84 -5.28
N GLN A 100 -12.05 12.72 -5.97
CA GLN A 100 -10.83 12.44 -6.73
C GLN A 100 -10.60 13.48 -7.83
N GLN A 101 -11.63 13.85 -8.59
CA GLN A 101 -11.53 14.92 -9.60
C GLN A 101 -11.14 16.26 -8.96
N ALA A 102 -11.74 16.60 -7.82
CA ALA A 102 -11.41 17.82 -7.09
C ALA A 102 -9.98 17.81 -6.54
N VAL A 103 -9.49 16.66 -6.06
CA VAL A 103 -8.11 16.46 -5.60
C VAL A 103 -7.13 16.63 -6.76
N PHE A 104 -7.40 16.00 -7.91
CA PHE A 104 -6.52 16.08 -9.09
C PHE A 104 -6.53 17.46 -9.77
N ALA A 105 -7.61 18.22 -9.63
CA ALA A 105 -7.69 19.61 -10.10
C ALA A 105 -7.18 20.63 -9.07
N GLY A 106 -6.81 20.18 -7.86
CA GLY A 106 -6.43 21.03 -6.74
C GLY A 106 -4.95 21.40 -6.72
N ASP A 107 -4.44 21.69 -5.52
CA ASP A 107 -3.03 22.01 -5.30
C ASP A 107 -2.15 20.76 -5.43
N PRO A 108 -1.19 20.71 -6.39
CA PRO A 108 -0.29 19.57 -6.55
C PRO A 108 0.65 19.36 -5.35
N ALA A 109 0.86 20.39 -4.52
CA ALA A 109 1.67 20.31 -3.30
C ALA A 109 0.87 19.86 -2.06
N ALA A 110 -0.43 19.61 -2.20
CA ALA A 110 -1.26 19.14 -1.10
C ALA A 110 -0.73 17.80 -0.57
N LYS A 111 -0.53 17.72 0.75
CA LYS A 111 -0.15 16.48 1.41
C LYS A 111 -1.37 15.60 1.60
N ILE A 112 -1.34 14.40 1.04
CA ILE A 112 -2.46 13.47 1.06
C ILE A 112 -2.04 12.20 1.80
N LEU A 113 -2.86 11.76 2.73
CA LEU A 113 -2.68 10.49 3.42
C LEU A 113 -3.85 9.58 3.06
N LEU A 114 -3.57 8.54 2.28
CA LEU A 114 -4.53 7.51 1.91
C LEU A 114 -4.52 6.40 2.96
N TYR A 115 -5.65 5.76 3.21
CA TYR A 115 -5.67 4.51 3.98
C TYR A 115 -6.74 3.53 3.46
N ASP A 116 -6.41 2.25 3.57
CA ASP A 116 -7.31 1.13 3.36
C ASP A 116 -7.51 0.37 4.70
N HIS A 117 -7.99 -0.87 4.65
CA HIS A 117 -8.21 -1.68 5.84
C HIS A 117 -6.89 -2.04 6.58
N SER A 118 -5.90 -2.55 5.85
CA SER A 118 -4.73 -3.26 6.42
C SER A 118 -3.36 -2.76 5.94
N GLY A 119 -3.32 -1.71 5.12
CA GLY A 119 -2.15 -1.14 4.47
C GLY A 119 -1.65 -1.92 3.24
N ARG A 120 -2.43 -2.89 2.73
CA ARG A 120 -1.97 -3.82 1.68
C ARG A 120 -2.15 -3.30 0.26
N HIS A 121 -3.20 -2.52 0.01
CA HIS A 121 -3.58 -2.04 -1.32
C HIS A 121 -3.35 -0.53 -1.46
N VAL A 122 -3.09 0.17 -0.35
CA VAL A 122 -2.90 1.62 -0.34
C VAL A 122 -1.77 2.09 -1.26
N LEU A 123 -0.69 1.31 -1.43
CA LEU A 123 0.46 1.72 -2.24
C LEU A 123 0.15 1.83 -3.73
N ASP A 124 -0.79 1.05 -4.26
CA ASP A 124 -1.20 1.19 -5.67
C ASP A 124 -1.97 2.49 -5.88
N GLN A 125 -2.80 2.88 -4.91
CA GLN A 125 -3.48 4.18 -4.92
C GLN A 125 -2.50 5.35 -4.77
N VAL A 126 -1.51 5.23 -3.88
CA VAL A 126 -0.44 6.23 -3.72
C VAL A 126 0.32 6.41 -5.03
N ALA A 127 0.72 5.31 -5.69
CA ALA A 127 1.42 5.36 -6.96
C ALA A 127 0.58 6.05 -8.05
N TRP A 128 -0.73 5.78 -8.08
CA TRP A 128 -1.64 6.40 -9.03
C TRP A 128 -1.78 7.92 -8.82
N PHE A 129 -1.95 8.37 -7.58
CA PHE A 129 -2.01 9.79 -7.24
C PHE A 129 -0.70 10.50 -7.58
N ARG A 130 0.45 9.91 -7.24
CA ARG A 130 1.77 10.44 -7.58
C ARG A 130 2.00 10.52 -9.10
N GLY A 131 1.49 9.54 -9.86
CA GLY A 131 1.50 9.55 -11.32
C GLY A 131 0.67 10.68 -11.95
N HIS A 132 -0.29 11.23 -11.20
CA HIS A 132 -1.09 12.40 -11.58
C HIS A 132 -0.54 13.73 -11.04
N GLY A 133 0.71 13.75 -10.55
CA GLY A 133 1.40 14.97 -10.09
C GLY A 133 1.25 15.28 -8.60
N LEU A 134 0.52 14.47 -7.82
CA LEU A 134 0.38 14.63 -6.37
C LEU A 134 1.51 13.90 -5.64
N HIS A 135 2.72 14.43 -5.77
CA HIS A 135 3.95 13.79 -5.28
C HIS A 135 3.99 13.62 -3.75
N GLU A 136 3.32 14.52 -3.01
CA GLU A 136 3.18 14.48 -1.54
C GLU A 136 2.02 13.56 -1.06
N THR A 137 1.73 12.50 -1.82
CA THR A 137 0.77 11.46 -1.42
C THR A 137 1.49 10.32 -0.71
N TYR A 138 0.91 9.85 0.39
CA TYR A 138 1.43 8.78 1.23
C TYR A 138 0.32 7.80 1.63
N GLY A 139 0.68 6.59 2.02
CA GLY A 139 -0.23 5.60 2.56
C GLY A 139 -0.07 5.43 4.08
N LEU A 140 -1.16 5.20 4.79
CA LEU A 140 -1.12 4.86 6.21
C LEU A 140 -0.68 3.40 6.38
N ARG A 141 0.46 3.20 7.03
CA ARG A 141 0.99 1.85 7.26
C ARG A 141 0.06 1.06 8.17
N GLY A 142 -0.36 -0.10 7.67
CA GLY A 142 -1.26 -1.01 8.40
C GLY A 142 -2.72 -0.58 8.39
N GLY A 143 -3.08 0.48 7.65
CA GLY A 143 -4.45 0.93 7.46
C GLY A 143 -5.17 1.34 8.76
N ILE A 144 -6.49 1.36 8.69
CA ILE A 144 -7.36 1.65 9.84
C ILE A 144 -7.21 0.62 10.97
N ASP A 145 -6.85 -0.63 10.66
CA ASP A 145 -6.60 -1.65 11.68
C ASP A 145 -5.43 -1.28 12.59
N ALA A 146 -4.31 -0.83 12.01
CA ALA A 146 -3.17 -0.35 12.79
C ALA A 146 -3.47 0.96 13.51
N TRP A 147 -4.27 1.86 12.91
CA TRP A 147 -4.73 3.08 13.58
C TRP A 147 -5.56 2.75 14.83
N SER A 148 -6.52 1.83 14.73
CA SER A 148 -7.34 1.41 15.86
C SER A 148 -6.48 0.82 17.00
N ARG A 149 -5.49 -0.01 16.66
CA ARG A 149 -4.59 -0.62 17.66
C ARG A 149 -3.67 0.39 18.35
N LYS A 150 -3.11 1.34 17.60
CA LYS A 150 -2.02 2.22 18.08
C LYS A 150 -2.50 3.59 18.54
N ILE A 151 -3.57 4.12 17.94
CA ILE A 151 -3.99 5.52 18.07
C ILE A 151 -5.37 5.65 18.72
N ASP A 152 -6.39 5.01 18.15
CA ASP A 152 -7.77 5.13 18.66
C ASP A 152 -8.44 3.76 18.82
N PRO A 153 -8.32 3.12 20.00
CA PRO A 153 -8.95 1.83 20.30
C PRO A 153 -10.48 1.84 20.28
N LYS A 154 -11.13 3.02 20.19
CA LYS A 154 -12.59 3.11 20.10
C LYS A 154 -13.12 2.79 18.71
N ILE A 155 -12.28 2.91 17.68
CA ILE A 155 -12.60 2.51 16.31
C ILE A 155 -12.70 0.98 16.28
N PRO A 156 -13.89 0.40 16.04
CA PRO A 156 -14.05 -1.05 16.02
C PRO A 156 -13.22 -1.70 14.92
N ARG A 157 -12.61 -2.84 15.25
CA ARG A 157 -11.83 -3.65 14.31
C ARG A 157 -12.71 -4.75 13.74
N TYR A 158 -12.50 -5.09 12.47
CA TYR A 158 -13.21 -6.14 11.76
C TYR A 158 -12.22 -7.00 10.96
N ARG A 159 -12.70 -8.13 10.42
CA ARG A 159 -11.96 -8.92 9.43
C ARG A 159 -12.75 -8.94 8.15
N LEU A 160 -12.08 -8.81 7.02
CA LEU A 160 -12.69 -9.04 5.72
C LEU A 160 -12.45 -10.50 5.33
N GLU A 161 -13.43 -11.15 4.73
CA GLU A 161 -13.28 -12.53 4.21
C GLU A 161 -12.15 -12.62 3.16
N MET A 162 -11.87 -11.51 2.47
CA MET A 162 -10.76 -11.39 1.51
C MET A 162 -9.36 -11.34 2.15
N ASP A 163 -9.26 -11.21 3.49
CA ASP A 163 -7.96 -11.21 4.17
C ASP A 163 -7.37 -12.62 4.31
N GLU A 164 -8.14 -13.69 4.03
CA GLU A 164 -7.80 -15.10 4.27
C GLU A 164 -7.25 -15.89 3.06
N GLY A 165 -6.99 -15.26 1.91
CA GLY A 165 -6.53 -16.00 0.73
C GLY A 165 -5.73 -15.21 -0.28
N GLU A 166 -4.39 -15.25 -0.15
CA GLU A 166 -3.40 -15.46 -1.23
C GLU A 166 -2.03 -15.73 -0.61
#